data_AF-A0A8V0ZXX1-F1
#
_entry.id   AF-A0A8V0ZXX1-F1
#
_cell.length_a   1.000
_cell.length_b   1.000
_cell.length_c   1.000
_cell.angle_alpha   90.00
_cell.angle_beta   90.00
_cell.angle_gamma   90.00
#
_symmetry.space_group_name_H-M   'P 1'
#
loop_
_entity.id
_entity.type
_entity.pdbx_description
1 polymer ?
#
loop_
_entity_poly.entity_id
_entity_poly.type
_entity_poly.pdbx_seq_one_letter_code
_entity_poly.pdbx_strand_id
1 'polypeptide(L)'
;MDALYPNVENYHFEVQHVRSSAGKEKITYTYTLSKGYTEEKNYGLKAAEVSSLPPSIILDAKAITNHIAKQILEERSRSEHNLINIQKTHERMQTENKISPYYRTKLRGLYTTAKADAEAECNHSDALCSILRKALDKIAEIKSLLEERRIAAKIAGIYSDAEPPRKTMRRGVLMTLLQQSAMTLPLWIGKPGDKPPPLCGAMPAAGDYVAKPGDKVAARVKAVDGDEQWILAEVVSYSHAANKYEVDDIDEEGKERHTLSRRRVIPLPQWKANPETDPEALFQREQLVLALYPQTTCFYRALIHAPPQRPQDDYSVLFEDTSYADGYSPPLNVAQRYVVACKETKKK
;
A
#
# COMPACT_ATOMS: atom_id res chain seq x y z
N MET A 1 8.81 -24.50 11.84
CA MET A 1 8.83 -24.20 10.38
C MET A 1 9.17 -22.74 10.30
N ASP A 2 10.47 -22.49 10.35
CA ASP A 2 11.02 -21.21 10.78
C ASP A 2 11.26 -20.31 9.58
N ALA A 3 11.29 -18.99 9.83
CA ALA A 3 11.52 -17.92 8.86
C ALA A 3 12.51 -18.32 7.75
N LEU A 4 12.16 -18.01 6.50
CA LEU A 4 12.98 -18.32 5.31
C LEU A 4 14.40 -17.74 5.46
N TYR A 5 14.47 -16.55 6.04
CA TYR A 5 15.69 -15.93 6.54
C TYR A 5 15.45 -15.53 8.01
N PRO A 6 16.01 -16.28 8.98
CA PRO A 6 15.76 -16.05 10.40
C PRO A 6 16.40 -14.77 10.93
N ASN A 7 17.40 -14.24 10.22
CA ASN A 7 18.18 -13.07 10.63
C ASN A 7 17.71 -11.75 10.00
N VAL A 8 16.62 -11.76 9.22
CA VAL A 8 16.12 -10.56 8.49
C VAL A 8 14.59 -10.49 8.50
N GLU A 9 14.07 -9.30 8.21
CA GLU A 9 12.63 -9.08 8.07
C GLU A 9 12.11 -9.71 6.78
N ASN A 10 11.11 -10.59 6.92
CA ASN A 10 10.45 -11.23 5.78
C ASN A 10 9.17 -10.44 5.41
N TYR A 11 8.94 -10.25 4.11
CA TYR A 11 7.73 -9.61 3.57
C TYR A 11 7.07 -10.53 2.53
N HIS A 12 5.74 -10.50 2.49
CA HIS A 12 4.95 -11.28 1.53
C HIS A 12 3.72 -10.49 1.06
N PHE A 13 3.21 -10.79 -0.14
CA PHE A 13 1.92 -10.24 -0.58
C PHE A 13 0.79 -10.88 0.23
N GLU A 14 0.01 -10.06 0.94
CA GLU A 14 -1.11 -10.49 1.74
C GLU A 14 -2.20 -11.11 0.85
N VAL A 15 -2.73 -12.23 1.31
CA VAL A 15 -3.76 -13.00 0.61
C VAL A 15 -5.01 -13.04 1.49
N GLN A 16 -6.13 -12.57 0.97
CA GLN A 16 -7.41 -12.59 1.69
C GLN A 16 -8.28 -13.74 1.20
N HIS A 17 -8.71 -14.58 2.15
CA HIS A 17 -9.61 -15.70 1.88
C HIS A 17 -11.05 -15.25 2.10
N VAL A 18 -11.74 -14.90 1.01
CA VAL A 18 -13.15 -14.49 1.07
C VAL A 18 -14.01 -15.74 0.94
N ARG A 19 -14.57 -16.19 2.06
CA ARG A 19 -15.50 -17.31 2.06
C ARG A 19 -16.90 -16.82 1.67
N SER A 20 -17.41 -17.30 0.55
CA SER A 20 -18.80 -17.07 0.15
C SER A 20 -19.76 -17.79 1.12
N SER A 21 -20.96 -17.24 1.30
CA SER A 21 -22.08 -17.88 2.00
C SER A 21 -22.44 -19.26 1.45
N ALA A 22 -22.05 -19.57 0.20
CA ALA A 22 -22.19 -20.87 -0.44
C ALA A 22 -21.02 -21.84 -0.16
N GLY A 23 -20.11 -21.51 0.76
CA GLY A 23 -18.96 -22.34 1.12
C GLY A 23 -17.78 -22.32 0.13
N LYS A 24 -17.91 -21.62 -1.01
CA LYS A 24 -16.81 -21.42 -1.96
C LYS A 24 -15.81 -20.40 -1.40
N GLU A 25 -14.57 -20.83 -1.27
CA GLU A 25 -13.46 -19.96 -0.88
C GLU A 25 -12.90 -19.25 -2.12
N LYS A 26 -12.95 -17.92 -2.12
CA LYS A 26 -12.38 -17.08 -3.17
C LYS A 26 -11.16 -16.39 -2.60
N ILE A 27 -10.00 -16.76 -3.12
CA ILE A 27 -8.74 -16.11 -2.78
C ILE A 27 -8.68 -14.76 -3.50
N THR A 28 -8.56 -13.68 -2.73
CA THR A 28 -8.38 -12.32 -3.21
C THR A 28 -6.96 -11.89 -2.89
N TYR A 29 -6.14 -11.78 -3.92
CA TYR A 29 -4.77 -11.35 -3.77
C TYR A 29 -4.75 -9.84 -3.59
N THR A 30 -4.32 -9.43 -2.40
CA THR A 30 -4.16 -8.02 -2.11
C THR A 30 -2.74 -7.66 -2.53
N TYR A 31 -2.59 -6.63 -3.36
CA TYR A 31 -1.27 -6.12 -3.74
C TYR A 31 -0.59 -5.37 -2.58
N THR A 32 -0.93 -5.75 -1.35
CA THR A 32 -0.46 -5.23 -0.07
C THR A 32 0.66 -6.13 0.41
N LEU A 33 1.80 -5.56 0.75
CA LEU A 33 2.88 -6.32 1.40
C LEU A 33 2.66 -6.30 2.91
N SER A 34 2.74 -7.48 3.51
CA SER A 34 2.66 -7.69 4.96
C SER A 34 3.97 -8.24 5.49
N LYS A 35 4.35 -7.81 6.69
CA LYS A 35 5.50 -8.34 7.42
C LYS A 35 5.19 -9.74 7.95
N GLY A 36 6.19 -10.60 7.95
CA GLY A 36 6.10 -11.97 8.46
C GLY A 36 5.94 -13.01 7.36
N TYR A 37 5.39 -14.16 7.73
CA TYR A 37 5.29 -15.36 6.90
C TYR A 37 3.88 -15.52 6.34
N THR A 38 3.80 -15.94 5.08
CA THR A 38 2.55 -16.38 4.47
C THR A 38 2.45 -17.90 4.52
N GLU A 39 1.25 -18.41 4.75
CA GLU A 39 0.94 -19.84 4.54
C GLU A 39 0.83 -20.16 3.04
N GLU A 40 0.65 -19.15 2.19
CA GLU A 40 0.51 -19.30 0.75
C GLU A 40 1.84 -19.49 0.03
N LYS A 41 2.11 -20.74 -0.35
CA LYS A 41 3.28 -21.10 -1.16
C LYS A 41 2.99 -21.02 -2.65
N ASN A 42 4.01 -20.65 -3.42
CA ASN A 42 3.99 -20.62 -4.90
C ASN A 42 2.83 -19.80 -5.47
N TYR A 43 2.49 -18.69 -4.81
CA TYR A 43 1.37 -17.80 -5.19
C TYR A 43 1.38 -17.43 -6.68
N GLY A 44 2.47 -16.86 -7.18
CA GLY A 44 2.57 -16.43 -8.58
C GLY A 44 2.40 -17.59 -9.55
N LEU A 45 2.84 -18.79 -9.16
CA LEU A 45 2.71 -20.00 -9.96
C LEU A 45 1.26 -20.52 -9.99
N LYS A 46 0.60 -20.59 -8.82
CA LYS A 46 -0.83 -20.96 -8.70
C LYS A 46 -1.71 -20.01 -9.49
N ALA A 47 -1.42 -18.70 -9.41
CA ALA A 47 -2.14 -17.68 -10.18
C ALA A 47 -1.88 -17.82 -11.70
N ALA A 48 -0.65 -18.14 -12.09
CA ALA A 48 -0.30 -18.38 -13.49
C ALA A 48 -1.00 -19.62 -14.06
N GLU A 49 -1.16 -20.69 -13.27
CA GLU A 49 -1.86 -21.93 -13.68
C GLU A 49 -3.33 -21.73 -14.02
N VAL A 50 -4.00 -20.77 -13.38
CA VAL A 50 -5.40 -20.42 -13.65
C VAL A 50 -5.53 -19.26 -14.65
N SER A 51 -4.42 -18.78 -15.20
CA SER A 51 -4.38 -17.69 -16.18
C SER A 51 -4.32 -18.22 -17.61
N SER A 52 -4.34 -17.30 -18.58
CA SER A 52 -4.15 -17.61 -20.00
C SER A 52 -2.66 -17.66 -20.42
N LEU A 53 -1.74 -17.85 -19.48
CA LEU A 53 -0.30 -17.93 -19.79
C LEU A 53 0.07 -19.24 -20.51
N PRO A 54 1.06 -19.22 -21.42
CA PRO A 54 1.49 -20.44 -22.11
C PRO A 54 2.01 -21.50 -21.13
N PRO A 55 1.66 -22.79 -21.33
CA PRO A 55 2.11 -23.88 -20.46
C PRO A 55 3.64 -24.00 -20.33
N SER A 56 4.39 -23.67 -21.39
CA SER A 56 5.86 -23.68 -21.38
C SER A 56 6.43 -22.70 -20.35
N ILE A 57 5.86 -21.49 -20.26
CA ILE A 57 6.28 -20.48 -19.28
C ILE A 57 6.00 -20.95 -17.84
N ILE A 58 4.87 -21.62 -17.63
CA ILE A 58 4.51 -22.18 -16.31
C ILE A 58 5.48 -23.30 -15.93
N LEU A 59 5.88 -24.15 -16.87
CA LEU A 59 6.87 -25.21 -16.65
C LEU A 59 8.25 -24.66 -16.32
N ASP A 60 8.70 -23.63 -17.04
CA ASP A 60 9.98 -22.96 -16.76
C ASP A 60 9.96 -22.32 -15.37
N ALA A 61 8.87 -21.64 -15.00
CA ALA A 61 8.68 -21.07 -13.67
C ALA A 61 8.70 -22.15 -12.56
N LYS A 62 8.12 -23.33 -12.80
CA LYS A 62 8.20 -24.49 -11.89
C LYS A 62 9.64 -24.96 -11.70
N ALA A 63 10.39 -25.11 -12.80
CA ALA A 63 11.78 -25.55 -12.76
C ALA A 63 12.65 -24.57 -11.96
N ILE A 64 12.50 -23.27 -12.22
CA ILE A 64 13.20 -22.20 -11.49
C ILE A 64 12.84 -22.24 -10.00
N THR A 65 11.55 -22.36 -9.66
CA THR A 65 11.09 -22.42 -8.27
C THR A 65 11.70 -23.59 -7.52
N ASN A 66 11.75 -24.77 -8.14
CA ASN A 66 12.37 -25.96 -7.54
C ASN A 66 13.88 -25.79 -7.35
N HIS A 67 14.56 -25.17 -8.32
CA HIS A 67 15.98 -24.88 -8.21
C HIS A 67 16.28 -23.95 -7.04
N ILE A 68 15.52 -22.85 -6.91
CA ILE A 68 15.65 -21.89 -5.81
C ILE A 68 15.36 -22.57 -4.46
N ALA A 69 14.29 -23.37 -4.37
CA ALA A 69 13.95 -24.07 -3.13
C ALA A 69 15.07 -25.01 -2.67
N LYS A 70 15.74 -25.68 -3.61
CA LYS A 70 16.89 -26.53 -3.32
C LYS A 70 18.09 -25.72 -2.81
N GLN A 71 18.41 -24.60 -3.47
CA GLN A 71 19.50 -23.70 -3.03
C GLN A 71 19.26 -23.16 -1.61
N ILE A 72 18.03 -22.71 -1.31
CA ILE A 72 17.67 -22.21 0.03
C ILE A 72 17.87 -23.30 1.09
N LEU A 73 17.47 -24.55 0.80
CA LEU A 73 17.64 -25.66 1.73
C LEU A 73 19.13 -25.98 1.98
N GLU A 74 19.95 -25.96 0.94
CA GLU A 74 21.40 -26.18 1.02
C GLU A 74 22.09 -25.09 1.85
N GLU A 75 21.74 -23.81 1.61
CA GLU A 75 22.27 -22.69 2.38
C GLU A 75 21.85 -22.74 3.85
N ARG A 76 20.57 -23.05 4.13
CA ARG A 76 20.08 -23.22 5.50
C ARG A 76 20.83 -24.34 6.23
N SER A 77 21.00 -25.49 5.57
CA SER A 77 21.73 -26.62 6.16
C SER A 77 23.20 -26.27 6.44
N ARG A 78 23.84 -25.48 5.56
CA ARG A 78 25.22 -25.00 5.76
C ARG A 78 25.31 -24.05 6.96
N SER A 79 24.42 -23.06 7.03
CA SER A 79 24.37 -22.07 8.13
C SER A 79 24.12 -22.76 9.48
N GLU A 80 23.16 -23.68 9.53
CA GLU A 80 22.87 -24.48 10.73
C GLU A 80 24.07 -25.34 11.17
N HIS A 81 24.74 -25.99 10.22
CA HIS A 81 25.95 -26.77 10.52
C HIS A 81 27.05 -25.90 11.14
N ASN A 82 27.26 -24.69 10.63
CA ASN A 82 28.25 -23.75 11.15
C ASN A 82 27.91 -23.29 12.57
N LEU A 83 26.64 -22.99 12.86
CA LEU A 83 26.18 -22.63 14.21
C LEU A 83 26.35 -23.78 15.21
N ILE A 84 25.99 -25.01 14.82
CA ILE A 84 26.20 -26.21 15.65
C ILE A 84 27.69 -26.40 15.96
N ASN A 85 28.58 -26.15 14.99
CA ASN A 85 30.03 -26.26 15.21
C ASN A 85 30.56 -25.21 16.18
N ILE A 86 30.01 -23.99 16.16
CA ILE A 86 30.33 -22.94 17.16
C ILE A 86 29.93 -23.43 18.55
N GLN A 87 28.68 -23.89 18.70
CA GLN A 87 28.16 -24.37 19.98
C GLN A 87 29.01 -25.53 20.53
N LYS A 88 29.26 -26.58 19.73
CA LYS A 88 30.08 -27.72 20.14
C LYS A 88 31.51 -27.33 20.51
N THR A 89 32.08 -26.33 19.83
CA THR A 89 33.43 -25.84 20.13
C THR A 89 33.46 -25.10 21.46
N HIS A 90 32.42 -24.31 21.78
CA HIS A 90 32.25 -23.69 23.10
C HIS A 90 32.07 -24.72 24.20
N GLU A 91 31.20 -25.71 24.02
CA GLU A 91 30.96 -26.79 24.99
C GLU A 91 32.27 -27.51 25.32
N ARG A 92 33.07 -27.89 24.31
CA ARG A 92 34.38 -28.53 24.53
C ARG A 92 35.35 -27.64 25.29
N MET A 93 35.46 -26.37 24.90
CA MET A 93 36.32 -25.41 25.60
C MET A 93 35.93 -25.25 27.08
N GLN A 94 34.63 -25.25 27.37
CA GLN A 94 34.11 -25.19 28.75
C GLN A 94 34.42 -26.47 29.52
N THR A 95 34.20 -27.65 28.92
CA THR A 95 34.49 -28.93 29.59
C THR A 95 35.97 -29.11 29.93
N GLU A 96 36.87 -28.60 29.08
CA GLU A 96 38.31 -28.64 29.33
C GLU A 96 38.79 -27.52 30.28
N ASN A 97 37.91 -26.59 30.64
CA ASN A 97 38.13 -25.43 31.50
C ASN A 97 39.41 -24.64 31.15
N LYS A 98 39.78 -24.62 29.85
CA LYS A 98 41.03 -24.05 29.36
C LYS A 98 40.82 -23.30 28.06
N ILE A 99 40.99 -21.98 28.12
CA ILE A 99 40.97 -21.12 26.94
C ILE A 99 42.34 -21.15 26.27
N SER A 100 42.54 -22.14 25.39
CA SER A 100 43.79 -22.31 24.64
C SER A 100 43.85 -21.39 23.39
N PRO A 101 45.06 -21.08 22.89
CA PRO A 101 45.22 -20.40 21.60
C PRO A 101 44.51 -21.12 20.44
N TYR A 102 44.44 -22.46 20.50
CA TYR A 102 43.69 -23.28 19.53
C TYR A 102 42.20 -22.91 19.52
N TYR A 103 41.54 -22.88 20.69
CA TYR A 103 40.12 -22.54 20.77
C TYR A 103 39.84 -21.12 20.30
N ARG A 104 40.71 -20.16 20.64
CA ARG A 104 40.60 -18.78 20.17
C ARG A 104 40.65 -18.68 18.64
N THR A 105 41.62 -19.34 18.01
CA THR A 105 41.77 -19.34 16.54
C THR A 105 40.62 -20.06 15.86
N LYS A 106 40.19 -21.22 16.38
CA LYS A 106 39.09 -22.00 15.83
C LYS A 106 37.76 -21.25 15.92
N LEU A 107 37.41 -20.71 17.09
CA LEU A 107 36.18 -19.94 17.29
C LEU A 107 36.19 -18.68 16.42
N ARG A 108 37.32 -17.98 16.30
CA ARG A 108 37.43 -16.82 15.40
C ARG A 108 37.10 -17.21 13.96
N GLY A 109 37.66 -18.30 13.45
CA GLY A 109 37.35 -18.79 12.10
C GLY A 109 35.86 -19.13 11.93
N LEU A 110 35.27 -19.85 12.88
CA LEU A 110 33.85 -20.21 12.85
C LEU A 110 32.93 -18.97 12.89
N TYR A 111 33.23 -17.99 13.73
CA TYR A 111 32.47 -16.73 13.79
C TYR A 111 32.63 -15.90 12.52
N THR A 112 33.82 -15.88 11.90
CA THR A 112 34.01 -15.24 10.60
C THR A 112 33.13 -15.89 9.53
N THR A 113 33.07 -17.22 9.47
CA THR A 113 32.19 -17.93 8.53
C THR A 113 30.72 -17.65 8.81
N ALA A 114 30.29 -17.72 10.08
CA ALA A 114 28.90 -17.43 10.45
C ALA A 114 28.49 -15.98 10.14
N LYS A 115 29.42 -15.02 10.28
CA LYS A 115 29.19 -13.63 9.85
C LYS A 115 28.99 -13.54 8.33
N ALA A 116 29.82 -14.23 7.55
CA ALA A 116 29.70 -14.26 6.10
C ALA A 116 28.38 -14.93 5.64
N ASP A 117 27.94 -15.99 6.31
CA ASP A 117 26.63 -16.61 6.04
C ASP A 117 25.49 -15.62 6.32
N ALA A 118 25.52 -14.89 7.45
CA ALA A 118 24.52 -13.87 7.77
C ALA A 118 24.52 -12.69 6.76
N GLU A 119 25.69 -12.25 6.30
CA GLU A 119 25.83 -11.24 5.24
C GLU A 119 25.22 -11.72 3.91
N ALA A 120 25.45 -12.99 3.55
CA ALA A 120 24.86 -13.59 2.35
C ALA A 120 23.33 -13.67 2.45
N GLU A 121 22.78 -14.06 3.61
CA GLU A 121 21.33 -14.06 3.88
C GLU A 121 20.74 -12.64 3.74
N CYS A 122 21.43 -11.61 4.26
CA CYS A 122 21.02 -10.22 4.11
C CYS A 122 20.99 -9.78 2.63
N ASN A 123 22.06 -10.06 1.88
CA ASN A 123 22.13 -9.73 0.45
C ASN A 123 21.04 -10.42 -0.35
N HIS A 124 20.69 -11.66 -0.01
CA HIS A 124 19.59 -12.38 -0.65
C HIS A 124 18.23 -11.73 -0.33
N SER A 125 17.99 -11.38 0.92
CA SER A 125 16.78 -10.66 1.33
C SER A 125 16.61 -9.32 0.60
N ASP A 126 17.70 -8.56 0.46
CA ASP A 126 17.72 -7.30 -0.31
C ASP A 126 17.39 -7.52 -1.79
N ALA A 127 17.94 -8.59 -2.40
CA ALA A 127 17.62 -8.98 -3.77
C ALA A 127 16.13 -9.34 -3.93
N LEU A 128 15.55 -10.08 -2.99
CA LEU A 128 14.12 -10.40 -2.97
C LEU A 128 13.25 -9.14 -2.83
N CYS A 129 13.60 -8.24 -1.91
CA CYS A 129 12.91 -6.96 -1.75
C CYS A 129 12.95 -6.14 -3.04
N SER A 130 14.09 -6.14 -3.75
CA SER A 130 14.23 -5.50 -5.07
C SER A 130 13.26 -6.07 -6.11
N ILE A 131 13.08 -7.39 -6.13
CA ILE A 131 12.13 -8.06 -7.03
C ILE A 131 10.68 -7.69 -6.68
N LEU A 132 10.33 -7.69 -5.39
CA LEU A 132 8.99 -7.29 -4.93
C LEU A 132 8.65 -5.85 -5.32
N ARG A 133 9.60 -4.92 -5.19
CA ARG A 133 9.45 -3.53 -5.65
C ARG A 133 9.20 -3.47 -7.17
N LYS A 134 9.99 -4.19 -7.97
CA LYS A 134 9.76 -4.26 -9.43
C LYS A 134 8.39 -4.84 -9.78
N ALA A 135 7.89 -5.81 -9.03
CA ALA A 135 6.56 -6.37 -9.24
C ALA A 135 5.47 -5.33 -8.93
N LEU A 136 5.61 -4.57 -7.85
CA LEU A 136 4.73 -3.44 -7.54
C LEU A 136 4.73 -2.37 -8.64
N ASP A 137 5.91 -2.02 -9.18
CA ASP A 137 6.02 -1.08 -10.30
C ASP A 137 5.25 -1.56 -11.53
N LYS A 138 5.35 -2.86 -11.86
CA LYS A 138 4.57 -3.47 -12.95
C LYS A 138 3.07 -3.47 -12.68
N ILE A 139 2.64 -3.71 -11.44
CA ILE A 139 1.22 -3.59 -11.08
C ILE A 139 0.73 -2.15 -11.26
N ALA A 140 1.53 -1.16 -10.86
CA ALA A 140 1.20 0.25 -11.04
C ALA A 140 1.11 0.63 -12.53
N GLU A 141 2.04 0.16 -13.35
CA GLU A 141 2.01 0.34 -14.81
C GLU A 141 0.75 -0.27 -15.43
N ILE A 142 0.39 -1.51 -15.08
CA ILE A 142 -0.84 -2.16 -15.57
C ILE A 142 -2.08 -1.36 -15.16
N LYS A 143 -2.15 -0.89 -13.91
CA LYS A 143 -3.26 -0.06 -13.43
C LYS A 143 -3.35 1.25 -14.22
N SER A 144 -2.22 1.90 -14.50
CA SER A 144 -2.17 3.12 -15.33
C SER A 144 -2.71 2.86 -16.73
N LEU A 145 -2.26 1.78 -17.38
CA LEU A 145 -2.71 1.43 -18.73
C LEU A 145 -4.21 1.12 -18.81
N LEU A 146 -4.76 0.43 -17.80
CA LEU A 146 -6.20 0.16 -17.71
C LEU A 146 -6.99 1.46 -17.55
N GLU A 147 -6.47 2.39 -16.75
CA GLU A 147 -7.10 3.68 -16.52
C GLU A 147 -7.03 4.59 -17.75
N GLU A 148 -5.88 4.63 -18.44
CA GLU A 148 -5.72 5.34 -19.72
C GLU A 148 -6.70 4.81 -20.77
N ARG A 149 -6.87 3.49 -20.87
CA ARG A 149 -7.88 2.89 -21.76
C ARG A 149 -9.30 3.29 -21.38
N ARG A 150 -9.62 3.33 -20.07
CA ARG A 150 -10.94 3.76 -19.58
C ARG A 150 -11.21 5.23 -19.94
N ILE A 151 -10.22 6.11 -19.76
CA ILE A 151 -10.31 7.53 -20.09
C ILE A 151 -10.42 7.73 -21.61
N ALA A 152 -9.59 7.06 -22.40
CA ALA A 152 -9.64 7.13 -23.85
C ALA A 152 -11.00 6.69 -24.41
N ALA A 153 -11.57 5.61 -23.87
CA ALA A 153 -12.92 5.16 -24.23
C ALA A 153 -14.01 6.20 -23.89
N LYS A 154 -13.86 6.92 -22.77
CA LYS A 154 -14.76 8.02 -22.37
C LYS A 154 -14.64 9.22 -23.31
N ILE A 155 -13.43 9.59 -23.71
CA ILE A 155 -13.17 10.72 -24.62
C ILE A 155 -13.64 10.43 -26.05
N ALA A 156 -13.39 9.22 -26.54
CA ALA A 156 -13.71 8.82 -27.91
C ALA A 156 -15.22 8.71 -28.19
N GLY A 157 -16.09 8.97 -27.21
CA GLY A 157 -17.54 8.93 -27.40
C GLY A 157 -18.06 7.55 -27.84
N ILE A 158 -17.30 6.47 -27.62
CA ILE A 158 -17.71 5.08 -27.91
C ILE A 158 -18.64 4.58 -26.79
N TYR A 159 -19.58 5.44 -26.40
CA TYR A 159 -20.88 5.07 -25.87
C TYR A 159 -21.86 5.59 -26.91
N SER A 160 -22.45 4.66 -27.66
CA SER A 160 -23.52 5.01 -28.58
C SER A 160 -24.64 5.70 -27.81
N ASP A 161 -25.17 6.78 -28.37
CA ASP A 161 -26.42 7.44 -27.98
C ASP A 161 -27.67 6.52 -28.13
N ALA A 162 -27.44 5.22 -28.37
CA ALA A 162 -28.42 4.17 -28.58
C ALA A 162 -28.46 3.14 -27.44
N GLU A 163 -27.52 3.18 -26.49
CA GLU A 163 -27.68 2.47 -25.21
C GLU A 163 -28.30 3.42 -24.18
N PRO A 164 -29.31 2.97 -23.41
CA PRO A 164 -29.88 3.80 -22.34
C PRO A 164 -28.76 4.27 -21.42
N PRO A 165 -28.85 5.50 -20.85
CA PRO A 165 -27.79 6.07 -20.02
C PRO A 165 -27.40 5.00 -19.01
N ARG A 166 -26.11 4.64 -18.98
CA ARG A 166 -25.55 3.65 -18.05
C ARG A 166 -26.26 3.84 -16.73
N LYS A 167 -27.06 2.84 -16.34
CA LYS A 167 -27.81 2.89 -15.08
C LYS A 167 -26.87 3.43 -14.03
N THR A 168 -27.28 4.55 -13.47
CA THR A 168 -26.57 5.27 -12.44
C THR A 168 -25.95 4.29 -11.47
N MET A 169 -24.66 4.48 -11.14
CA MET A 169 -23.98 3.55 -10.26
C MET A 169 -24.65 3.66 -8.90
N ARG A 170 -25.49 2.67 -8.56
CA ARG A 170 -26.20 2.65 -7.28
C ARG A 170 -25.21 2.93 -6.15
N ARG A 171 -25.58 3.79 -5.21
CA ARG A 171 -24.75 4.19 -4.05
C ARG A 171 -23.99 3.04 -3.41
N GLY A 172 -24.62 1.87 -3.20
CA GLY A 172 -23.95 0.70 -2.63
C GLY A 172 -22.78 0.17 -3.46
N VAL A 173 -22.87 0.22 -4.80
CA VAL A 173 -21.78 -0.15 -5.71
C VAL A 173 -20.65 0.86 -5.63
N LEU A 174 -20.98 2.16 -5.62
CA LEU A 174 -19.99 3.22 -5.48
C LEU A 174 -19.21 3.08 -4.16
N MET A 175 -19.91 2.89 -3.04
CA MET A 175 -19.26 2.68 -1.74
C MET A 175 -18.35 1.46 -1.75
N THR A 176 -18.75 0.37 -2.41
CA THR A 176 -17.90 -0.82 -2.58
C THR A 176 -16.62 -0.51 -3.35
N LEU A 177 -16.71 0.30 -4.42
CA LEU A 177 -15.55 0.73 -5.19
C LEU A 177 -14.62 1.65 -4.40
N LEU A 178 -15.16 2.55 -3.57
CA LEU A 178 -14.35 3.41 -2.70
C LEU A 178 -13.59 2.56 -1.68
N GLN A 179 -14.26 1.62 -1.02
CA GLN A 179 -13.61 0.70 -0.09
C GLN A 179 -12.51 -0.11 -0.80
N GLN A 180 -12.79 -0.67 -1.98
CA GLN A 180 -11.78 -1.39 -2.76
C GLN A 180 -10.61 -0.49 -3.20
N SER A 181 -10.88 0.78 -3.55
CA SER A 181 -9.85 1.76 -3.91
C SER A 181 -8.92 2.07 -2.75
N ALA A 182 -9.45 2.20 -1.53
CA ALA A 182 -8.64 2.35 -0.32
C ALA A 182 -7.84 1.08 0.02
N MET A 183 -8.44 -0.10 -0.09
CA MET A 183 -7.77 -1.37 0.20
C MET A 183 -6.61 -1.63 -0.76
N THR A 184 -6.74 -1.25 -2.03
CA THR A 184 -5.74 -1.50 -3.08
C THR A 184 -4.72 -0.37 -3.27
N LEU A 185 -4.77 0.67 -2.41
CA LEU A 185 -3.73 1.69 -2.34
C LEU A 185 -2.41 1.03 -1.90
N PRO A 186 -1.34 1.10 -2.71
CA PRO A 186 -0.09 0.38 -2.42
C PRO A 186 0.57 0.93 -1.16
N LEU A 187 1.21 0.04 -0.40
CA LEU A 187 2.10 0.43 0.70
C LEU A 187 3.40 0.99 0.12
N TRP A 188 3.90 2.10 0.68
CA TRP A 188 5.24 2.59 0.37
C TRP A 188 6.29 1.68 1.02
N ILE A 189 7.34 1.33 0.26
CA ILE A 189 8.46 0.51 0.73
C ILE A 189 9.76 1.10 0.21
N GLY A 190 10.29 2.07 0.98
CA GLY A 190 11.58 2.70 0.70
C GLY A 190 12.75 1.73 0.88
N LYS A 191 13.93 2.11 0.36
CA LYS A 191 15.21 1.48 0.72
C LYS A 191 15.73 2.07 2.04
N PRO A 192 16.70 1.41 2.71
CA PRO A 192 17.35 2.01 3.87
C PRO A 192 17.88 3.42 3.56
N GLY A 193 17.40 4.41 4.31
CA GLY A 193 17.77 5.82 4.15
C GLY A 193 16.92 6.63 3.17
N ASP A 194 16.02 6.00 2.41
CA ASP A 194 15.03 6.73 1.61
C ASP A 194 14.03 7.43 2.53
N LYS A 195 13.59 8.63 2.13
CA LYS A 195 12.46 9.30 2.78
C LYS A 195 11.17 8.97 2.04
N PRO A 196 10.03 8.92 2.74
CA PRO A 196 8.72 8.84 2.11
C PRO A 196 8.54 9.91 1.02
N PRO A 197 8.11 9.53 -0.20
CA PRO A 197 7.97 10.47 -1.29
C PRO A 197 6.73 11.37 -1.08
N PRO A 198 6.61 12.48 -1.84
CA PRO A 198 5.36 13.23 -1.92
C PRO A 198 4.16 12.32 -2.20
N LEU A 199 3.03 12.58 -1.54
CA LEU A 199 1.79 11.78 -1.65
C LEU A 199 1.88 10.37 -1.04
N CYS A 200 2.93 10.05 -0.28
CA CYS A 200 2.93 8.91 0.64
C CYS A 200 2.26 9.32 1.97
N GLY A 201 1.12 8.73 2.30
CA GLY A 201 0.38 9.07 3.52
C GLY A 201 0.13 10.59 3.64
N ALA A 202 0.64 11.19 4.72
CA ALA A 202 0.53 12.60 5.05
C ALA A 202 1.57 13.50 4.33
N MET A 203 2.50 12.93 3.55
CA MET A 203 3.52 13.72 2.86
C MET A 203 2.89 14.64 1.81
N PRO A 204 3.14 15.96 1.88
CA PRO A 204 2.51 16.91 0.98
C PRO A 204 2.96 16.70 -0.47
N ALA A 205 2.08 17.06 -1.41
CA ALA A 205 2.45 17.18 -2.81
C ALA A 205 3.59 18.22 -2.99
N ALA A 206 4.45 18.01 -3.99
CA ALA A 206 5.42 19.04 -4.39
C ALA A 206 4.72 20.35 -4.80
N GLY A 207 5.39 21.49 -4.61
CA GLY A 207 4.81 22.81 -4.83
C GLY A 207 4.37 23.08 -6.27
N ASP A 208 4.91 22.38 -7.24
CA ASP A 208 4.63 22.41 -8.68
C ASP A 208 3.85 21.17 -9.17
N TYR A 209 3.50 20.25 -8.27
CA TYR A 209 2.76 19.04 -8.61
C TYR A 209 1.42 19.33 -9.31
N VAL A 210 1.19 18.63 -10.42
CA VAL A 210 -0.06 18.64 -11.16
C VAL A 210 -0.61 17.21 -11.22
N ALA A 211 -1.78 16.99 -10.62
CA ALA A 211 -2.50 15.72 -10.71
C ALA A 211 -2.89 15.39 -12.17
N LYS A 212 -2.81 14.12 -12.53
CA LYS A 212 -3.07 13.60 -13.88
C LYS A 212 -4.57 13.30 -14.08
N PRO A 213 -5.07 13.26 -15.32
CA PRO A 213 -6.41 12.73 -15.60
C PRO A 213 -6.61 11.34 -14.98
N GLY A 214 -7.74 11.12 -14.31
CA GLY A 214 -8.06 9.89 -13.56
C GLY A 214 -7.68 9.93 -12.07
N ASP A 215 -6.74 10.79 -11.68
CA ASP A 215 -6.35 10.94 -10.28
C ASP A 215 -7.54 11.39 -9.43
N LYS A 216 -7.64 10.83 -8.23
CA LYS A 216 -8.67 11.18 -7.26
C LYS A 216 -8.18 12.35 -6.41
N VAL A 217 -9.05 13.33 -6.20
CA VAL A 217 -8.76 14.56 -5.48
C VAL A 217 -9.89 14.90 -4.50
N ALA A 218 -9.55 15.60 -3.41
CA ALA A 218 -10.52 16.36 -2.66
C ALA A 218 -10.66 17.73 -3.37
N ALA A 219 -11.87 18.08 -3.78
CA ALA A 219 -12.17 19.27 -4.55
C ALA A 219 -13.15 20.18 -3.79
N ARG A 220 -12.79 21.45 -3.60
CA ARG A 220 -13.65 22.44 -2.91
C ARG A 220 -14.58 23.14 -3.90
N VAL A 221 -15.79 22.61 -4.02
CA VAL A 221 -16.85 23.12 -4.89
C VAL A 221 -17.75 24.12 -4.15
N LYS A 222 -18.47 24.94 -4.89
CA LYS A 222 -19.53 25.81 -4.35
C LYS A 222 -20.87 25.15 -4.65
N ALA A 223 -21.66 24.91 -3.61
CA ALA A 223 -23.04 24.46 -3.74
C ALA A 223 -23.94 25.61 -4.20
N VAL A 224 -25.16 25.27 -4.62
CA VAL A 224 -26.14 26.22 -5.20
C VAL A 224 -26.60 27.27 -4.19
N ASP A 225 -26.61 26.92 -2.90
CA ASP A 225 -26.91 27.80 -1.77
C ASP A 225 -25.74 28.73 -1.39
N GLY A 226 -24.57 28.55 -2.00
CA GLY A 226 -23.38 29.36 -1.78
C GLY A 226 -22.40 28.79 -0.77
N ASP A 227 -22.74 27.67 -0.10
CA ASP A 227 -21.84 27.00 0.81
C ASP A 227 -20.73 26.26 0.06
N GLU A 228 -19.55 26.16 0.67
CA GLU A 228 -18.41 25.46 0.07
C GLU A 228 -18.25 24.07 0.68
N GLN A 229 -18.22 23.04 -0.17
CA GLN A 229 -18.08 21.65 0.26
C GLN A 229 -16.84 21.03 -0.39
N TRP A 230 -16.08 20.27 0.40
CA TRP A 230 -15.03 19.40 -0.14
C TRP A 230 -15.66 18.07 -0.56
N ILE A 231 -15.55 17.73 -1.84
CA ILE A 231 -16.07 16.49 -2.42
C ILE A 231 -14.93 15.61 -2.95
N LEU A 232 -15.19 14.32 -3.09
CA LEU A 232 -14.32 13.38 -3.79
C LEU A 232 -14.58 13.48 -5.29
N ALA A 233 -13.57 13.90 -6.03
CA ALA A 233 -13.66 14.10 -7.46
C ALA A 233 -12.54 13.37 -8.22
N GLU A 234 -12.75 13.20 -9.52
CA GLU A 234 -11.78 12.67 -10.47
C GLU A 234 -11.28 13.78 -11.39
N VAL A 235 -9.96 13.91 -11.52
CA VAL A 235 -9.36 14.88 -12.43
C VAL A 235 -9.64 14.48 -13.87
N VAL A 236 -10.04 15.44 -14.68
CA VAL A 236 -10.25 15.26 -16.12
C VAL A 236 -9.16 15.94 -16.93
N SER A 237 -8.84 17.19 -16.60
CA SER A 237 -7.79 17.93 -17.28
C SER A 237 -7.22 19.03 -16.39
N TYR A 238 -6.07 19.58 -16.78
CA TYR A 238 -5.46 20.74 -16.16
C TYR A 238 -4.95 21.70 -17.22
N SER A 239 -5.40 22.96 -17.15
CA SER A 239 -4.93 24.04 -18.02
C SER A 239 -3.81 24.81 -17.33
N HIS A 240 -2.60 24.71 -17.86
CA HIS A 240 -1.45 25.49 -17.39
C HIS A 240 -1.65 27.00 -17.63
N ALA A 241 -2.31 27.39 -18.72
CA ALA A 241 -2.59 28.79 -19.02
C ALA A 241 -3.57 29.42 -18.03
N ALA A 242 -4.60 28.69 -17.62
CA ALA A 242 -5.60 29.18 -16.66
C ALA A 242 -5.26 28.88 -15.19
N ASN A 243 -4.31 27.97 -14.93
CA ASN A 243 -4.03 27.40 -13.60
C ASN A 243 -5.28 26.82 -12.94
N LYS A 244 -6.08 26.11 -13.75
CA LYS A 244 -7.35 25.49 -13.34
C LYS A 244 -7.41 24.02 -13.73
N TYR A 245 -8.01 23.25 -12.83
CA TYR A 245 -8.44 21.88 -13.06
C TYR A 245 -9.86 21.84 -13.57
N GLU A 246 -10.13 20.82 -14.37
CA GLU A 246 -11.45 20.28 -14.60
C GLU A 246 -11.57 18.97 -13.84
N VAL A 247 -12.60 18.83 -13.01
CA VAL A 247 -12.86 17.64 -12.21
C VAL A 247 -14.32 17.21 -12.32
N ASP A 248 -14.58 15.91 -12.30
CA ASP A 248 -15.94 15.34 -12.23
C ASP A 248 -16.21 14.85 -10.79
N ASP A 249 -17.39 15.15 -10.24
CA ASP A 249 -17.87 14.51 -9.01
C ASP A 249 -17.99 12.97 -9.20
N ILE A 250 -17.73 12.22 -8.13
CA ILE A 250 -17.82 10.76 -8.11
C ILE A 250 -19.20 10.21 -7.72
N ASP A 251 -20.05 11.00 -7.04
CA ASP A 251 -21.38 10.57 -6.57
C ASP A 251 -22.50 10.83 -7.59
N GLU A 252 -22.42 11.92 -8.34
CA GLU A 252 -23.60 12.40 -9.06
C GLU A 252 -23.95 11.58 -10.31
N GLU A 253 -25.26 11.27 -10.39
CA GLU A 253 -25.92 10.51 -11.46
C GLU A 253 -25.89 11.20 -12.84
N GLY A 254 -25.41 12.45 -12.90
CA GLY A 254 -24.85 13.12 -14.07
C GLY A 254 -23.56 13.80 -13.63
N LYS A 255 -22.43 13.51 -14.29
CA LYS A 255 -21.12 14.02 -13.88
C LYS A 255 -21.08 15.55 -13.98
N GLU A 256 -21.33 16.25 -12.89
CA GLU A 256 -21.12 17.69 -12.84
C GLU A 256 -19.62 17.97 -12.97
N ARG A 257 -19.26 18.62 -14.07
CA ARG A 257 -17.89 19.04 -14.36
C ARG A 257 -17.66 20.39 -13.69
N HIS A 258 -16.75 20.43 -12.72
CA HIS A 258 -16.34 21.67 -12.08
C HIS A 258 -15.00 22.16 -12.63
N THR A 259 -14.90 23.47 -12.88
CA THR A 259 -13.64 24.14 -13.20
C THR A 259 -13.10 24.88 -11.97
N LEU A 260 -12.04 24.35 -11.35
CA LEU A 260 -11.54 24.81 -10.05
C LEU A 260 -10.10 25.30 -10.15
N SER A 261 -9.76 26.34 -9.40
CA SER A 261 -8.35 26.76 -9.25
C SER A 261 -7.52 25.67 -8.56
N ARG A 262 -6.22 25.59 -8.85
CA ARG A 262 -5.28 24.65 -8.19
C ARG A 262 -5.33 24.67 -6.65
N ARG A 263 -5.66 25.80 -6.02
CA ARG A 263 -5.77 25.92 -4.55
C ARG A 263 -6.98 25.19 -3.94
N ARG A 264 -8.00 24.89 -4.75
CA ARG A 264 -9.24 24.19 -4.36
C ARG A 264 -9.17 22.69 -4.62
N VAL A 265 -8.00 22.17 -4.99
CA VAL A 265 -7.80 20.77 -5.33
C VAL A 265 -6.65 20.24 -4.47
N ILE A 266 -6.92 19.17 -3.72
CA ILE A 266 -5.92 18.46 -2.92
C ILE A 266 -5.81 17.04 -3.46
N PRO A 267 -4.66 16.64 -4.03
CA PRO A 267 -4.44 15.26 -4.46
C PRO A 267 -4.55 14.29 -3.28
N LEU A 268 -5.21 13.16 -3.50
CA LEU A 268 -5.23 12.06 -2.52
C LEU A 268 -3.85 11.37 -2.50
N PRO A 269 -3.50 10.69 -1.40
CA PRO A 269 -2.28 9.89 -1.33
C PRO A 269 -2.24 8.81 -2.43
N GLN A 270 -1.05 8.64 -2.99
CA GLN A 270 -0.73 7.59 -3.97
C GLN A 270 -0.16 6.33 -3.31
N TRP A 271 0.36 6.46 -2.09
CA TRP A 271 0.79 5.33 -1.25
C TRP A 271 0.25 5.45 0.17
N LYS A 272 0.03 4.31 0.82
CA LYS A 272 -0.10 4.21 2.27
C LYS A 272 1.29 4.34 2.89
N ALA A 273 1.41 5.11 3.96
CA ALA A 273 2.60 5.07 4.81
C ALA A 273 2.51 3.85 5.73
N ASN A 274 3.62 3.15 5.91
CA ASN A 274 3.71 2.02 6.81
C ASN A 274 4.05 2.52 8.23
N PRO A 275 3.18 2.32 9.23
CA PRO A 275 3.45 2.79 10.60
C PRO A 275 4.73 2.22 11.22
N GLU A 276 5.18 1.05 10.76
CA GLU A 276 6.36 0.37 11.30
C GLU A 276 7.69 0.95 10.77
N THR A 277 7.68 1.49 9.54
CA THR A 277 8.90 1.96 8.86
C THR A 277 8.93 3.46 8.61
N ASP A 278 7.76 4.07 8.38
CA ASP A 278 7.61 5.47 7.98
C ASP A 278 6.54 6.21 8.82
N PRO A 279 6.58 6.14 10.17
CA PRO A 279 5.56 6.75 11.03
C PRO A 279 5.48 8.28 10.88
N GLU A 280 6.54 8.94 10.43
CA GLU A 280 6.59 10.37 10.16
C GLU A 280 5.73 10.79 8.95
N ALA A 281 5.39 9.83 8.08
CA ALA A 281 4.49 10.03 6.96
C ALA A 281 3.01 9.79 7.32
N LEU A 282 2.67 9.73 8.61
CA LEU A 282 1.29 9.65 9.10
C LEU A 282 0.86 10.95 9.79
N PHE A 283 -0.42 11.29 9.67
CA PHE A 283 -1.01 12.35 10.50
C PHE A 283 -1.04 11.90 11.96
N GLN A 284 -0.59 12.75 12.86
CA GLN A 284 -0.46 12.45 14.28
C GLN A 284 -1.73 12.83 15.04
N ARG A 285 -1.92 12.23 16.23
CA ARG A 285 -3.03 12.55 17.13
C ARG A 285 -3.22 14.06 17.29
N GLU A 286 -4.48 14.49 17.36
CA GLU A 286 -4.94 15.88 17.47
C GLU A 286 -4.62 16.79 16.28
N GLN A 287 -4.00 16.27 15.19
CA GLN A 287 -3.86 17.05 13.96
C GLN A 287 -5.21 17.24 13.27
N LEU A 288 -5.44 18.46 12.80
CA LEU A 288 -6.61 18.82 12.01
C LEU A 288 -6.42 18.36 10.56
N VAL A 289 -7.35 17.57 10.07
CA VAL A 289 -7.37 16.99 8.72
C VAL A 289 -8.72 17.21 8.05
N LEU A 290 -8.75 16.99 6.74
CA LEU A 290 -9.99 16.72 6.00
C LEU A 290 -10.07 15.21 5.81
N ALA A 291 -11.17 14.60 6.27
CA ALA A 291 -11.40 13.17 6.15
C ALA A 291 -12.73 12.91 5.44
N LEU A 292 -12.79 11.87 4.59
CA LEU A 292 -14.03 11.47 3.93
C LEU A 292 -14.99 10.89 4.97
N TYR A 293 -16.19 11.45 5.11
CA TYR A 293 -17.16 10.95 6.09
C TYR A 293 -17.70 9.59 5.65
N PRO A 294 -17.81 8.59 6.55
CA PRO A 294 -18.25 7.24 6.19
C PRO A 294 -19.57 7.23 5.41
N GLN A 295 -19.63 6.41 4.36
CA GLN A 295 -20.80 6.26 3.48
C GLN A 295 -21.19 7.52 2.69
N THR A 296 -20.25 8.46 2.51
CA THR A 296 -20.42 9.66 1.68
C THR A 296 -19.26 9.83 0.70
N THR A 297 -19.39 10.82 -0.18
CA THR A 297 -18.35 11.30 -1.09
C THR A 297 -17.83 12.68 -0.68
N CYS A 298 -18.06 13.10 0.57
CA CYS A 298 -17.72 14.43 1.07
C CYS A 298 -16.64 14.36 2.16
N PHE A 299 -15.72 15.31 2.13
CA PHE A 299 -14.69 15.50 3.15
C PHE A 299 -15.11 16.56 4.15
N TYR A 300 -14.84 16.29 5.43
CA TYR A 300 -15.16 17.19 6.53
C TYR A 300 -13.96 17.34 7.45
N ARG A 301 -13.97 18.41 8.24
CA ARG A 301 -12.94 18.69 9.23
C ARG A 301 -13.00 17.63 10.33
N ALA A 302 -11.85 17.07 10.65
CA ALA A 302 -11.71 16.08 11.70
C ALA A 302 -10.38 16.22 12.43
N LEU A 303 -10.34 15.77 13.68
CA LEU A 303 -9.11 15.58 14.44
C LEU A 303 -8.70 14.11 14.38
N ILE A 304 -7.40 13.84 14.22
CA ILE A 304 -6.90 12.47 14.37
C ILE A 304 -7.06 12.03 15.83
N HIS A 305 -7.84 10.99 16.07
CA HIS A 305 -7.92 10.31 17.36
C HIS A 305 -6.72 9.39 17.56
N ALA A 306 -6.45 8.54 16.56
CA ALA A 306 -5.31 7.63 16.54
C ALA A 306 -4.83 7.37 15.10
N PRO A 307 -3.50 7.44 14.85
CA PRO A 307 -2.93 6.93 13.60
C PRO A 307 -2.98 5.39 13.54
N PRO A 308 -2.97 4.80 12.33
CA PRO A 308 -2.88 3.36 12.17
C PRO A 308 -1.60 2.82 12.83
N GLN A 309 -1.71 1.66 13.49
CA GLN A 309 -0.57 1.02 14.16
C GLN A 309 0.03 -0.12 13.32
N ARG A 310 -0.76 -0.68 12.38
CA ARG A 310 -0.32 -1.69 11.42
C ARG A 310 -0.66 -1.23 9.98
N PRO A 311 0.02 -1.76 8.95
CA PRO A 311 -0.19 -1.34 7.55
C PRO A 311 -1.64 -1.44 7.04
N GLN A 312 -2.42 -2.39 7.57
CA GLN A 312 -3.80 -2.64 7.21
C GLN A 312 -4.83 -1.81 7.99
N ASP A 313 -4.40 -1.14 9.07
CA ASP A 313 -5.29 -0.36 9.92
C ASP A 313 -5.64 0.99 9.26
N ASP A 314 -6.81 1.51 9.59
CA ASP A 314 -7.28 2.83 9.19
C ASP A 314 -6.91 3.89 10.24
N TYR A 315 -7.03 5.17 9.90
CA TYR A 315 -7.05 6.22 10.92
C TYR A 315 -8.34 6.13 11.72
N SER A 316 -8.26 6.42 13.01
CA SER A 316 -9.42 6.77 13.82
C SER A 316 -9.49 8.29 13.94
N VAL A 317 -10.64 8.90 13.61
CA VAL A 317 -10.83 10.36 13.57
C VAL A 317 -12.09 10.80 14.32
N LEU A 318 -12.09 12.04 14.81
CA LEU A 318 -13.24 12.73 15.42
C LEU A 318 -13.67 13.85 14.49
N PHE A 319 -14.83 13.74 13.84
CA PHE A 319 -15.36 14.77 12.96
C PHE A 319 -15.90 15.94 13.76
N GLU A 320 -15.69 17.17 13.31
CA GLU A 320 -16.39 18.34 13.87
C GLU A 320 -17.90 18.19 13.57
N ASP A 321 -18.72 18.07 14.62
CA ASP A 321 -20.17 17.84 14.52
C ASP A 321 -20.89 18.52 15.69
N THR A 322 -21.62 19.59 15.38
CA THR A 322 -22.34 20.43 16.36
C THR A 322 -23.56 19.74 16.98
N SER A 323 -23.95 18.56 16.51
CA SER A 323 -25.01 17.79 17.15
C SER A 323 -24.56 17.13 18.46
N TYR A 324 -23.25 16.97 18.67
CA TYR A 324 -22.67 16.47 19.91
C TYR A 324 -22.33 17.62 20.88
N ALA A 325 -22.44 17.35 22.18
CA ALA A 325 -22.25 18.36 23.23
C ALA A 325 -20.81 18.91 23.28
N ASP A 326 -19.82 18.09 22.94
CA ASP A 326 -18.40 18.47 22.85
C ASP A 326 -18.01 18.95 21.44
N GLY A 327 -18.95 18.96 20.50
CA GLY A 327 -18.76 19.39 19.11
C GLY A 327 -18.01 18.39 18.25
N TYR A 328 -17.84 17.14 18.69
CA TYR A 328 -17.12 16.11 17.96
C TYR A 328 -17.87 14.78 17.90
N SER A 329 -17.74 14.07 16.77
CA SER A 329 -18.26 12.71 16.65
C SER A 329 -17.51 11.72 17.56
N PRO A 330 -18.10 10.55 17.84
CA PRO A 330 -17.33 9.39 18.30
C PRO A 330 -16.18 9.05 17.33
N PRO A 331 -15.16 8.28 17.76
CA PRO A 331 -14.10 7.82 16.87
C PRO A 331 -14.65 7.00 15.69
N LEU A 332 -14.39 7.46 14.46
CA LEU A 332 -14.76 6.79 13.22
C LEU A 332 -13.52 6.41 12.42
N ASN A 333 -13.57 5.27 11.72
CA ASN A 333 -12.46 4.79 10.92
C ASN A 333 -12.48 5.37 9.51
N VAL A 334 -11.34 5.89 9.05
CA VAL A 334 -11.14 6.42 7.70
C VAL A 334 -9.79 5.96 7.16
N ALA A 335 -9.80 5.27 6.02
CA ALA A 335 -8.59 4.77 5.39
C ALA A 335 -7.62 5.90 5.00
N GLN A 336 -6.31 5.63 5.00
CA GLN A 336 -5.28 6.62 4.68
C GLN A 336 -5.52 7.35 3.35
N ARG A 337 -6.07 6.64 2.34
CA ARG A 337 -6.40 7.21 1.02
C ARG A 337 -7.34 8.42 1.11
N TYR A 338 -8.16 8.48 2.15
CA TYR A 338 -9.26 9.43 2.30
C TYR A 338 -9.07 10.41 3.46
N VAL A 339 -7.82 10.55 3.94
CA VAL A 339 -7.42 11.57 4.91
C VAL A 339 -6.37 12.45 4.26
N VAL A 340 -6.63 13.76 4.20
CA VAL A 340 -5.73 14.75 3.58
C VAL A 340 -5.55 15.97 4.49
N ALA A 341 -4.49 16.74 4.25
CA ALA A 341 -4.17 17.91 5.07
C ALA A 341 -5.28 18.97 4.97
N CYS A 342 -5.72 19.50 6.13
CA CYS A 342 -6.62 20.64 6.17
C CYS A 342 -5.80 21.93 6.01
N LYS A 343 -5.93 22.61 4.86
CA LYS A 343 -5.23 23.89 4.60
C LYS A 343 -5.93 25.11 5.22
N GLU A 344 -7.03 24.90 5.93
CA GLU A 344 -7.83 25.98 6.51
C GLU A 344 -7.48 26.16 7.99
N THR A 345 -6.89 27.32 8.33
CA THR A 345 -6.74 27.70 9.73
C THR A 345 -8.13 27.85 10.35
N LYS A 346 -8.36 27.27 11.55
CA LYS A 346 -9.56 27.56 12.35
C LYS A 346 -9.75 29.09 12.32
N LYS A 347 -10.90 29.58 11.85
CA LYS A 347 -11.27 30.98 12.07
C LYS A 347 -11.22 31.16 13.59
N LYS A 348 -10.26 31.94 14.06
CA LYS A 348 -10.20 32.37 15.46
C LYS A 348 -11.37 33.28 15.76
#